data_AF-Q9AEH3-F1
#
_entry.id   AF-Q9AEH3-F1
#
_cell.length_a   1.000
_cell.length_b   1.000
_cell.length_c   1.000
_cell.angle_alpha   90.00
_cell.angle_beta   90.00
_cell.angle_gamma   90.00
#
_symmetry.space_group_name_H-M   'P 1'
#
loop_
_entity.id
_entity.type
_entity.pdbx_description
1 polymer ?
#
loop_
_entity_poly.entity_id
_entity_poly.type
_entity_poly.pdbx_seq_one_letter_code
_entity_poly.pdbx_strand_id
1 'polypeptide(L)'
;LAKYIRTLGYNARAHHAKNYEAIMPVCIMAAGLGELSRTGDSAIHPRLGFRHKVAAVTTDLPLAPDQPLDFGLLDFCRVCKKCADNCPNEAISFDEDPIEYNGYLRWNSDFRKRTEFRTTNEEGSSCGTCMKVCPWNSKE
;
A
#
# COMPACT_ATOMS: atom_id res chain seq x y z
N LEU A 1 2.00 -13.96 -17.06
CA LEU A 1 0.60 -13.51 -17.20
C LEU A 1 0.35 -12.62 -18.41
N ALA A 2 0.83 -11.36 -18.46
CA ALA A 2 0.52 -10.45 -19.60
C ALA A 2 0.85 -11.02 -20.99
N LYS A 3 1.99 -11.72 -21.15
CA LYS A 3 2.32 -12.42 -22.40
C LYS A 3 1.25 -13.44 -22.79
N TYR A 4 0.77 -14.21 -21.83
CA TYR A 4 -0.27 -15.22 -22.05
C TYR A 4 -1.60 -14.57 -22.46
N ILE A 5 -2.01 -13.49 -21.79
CA ILE A 5 -3.22 -12.75 -22.18
C ILE A 5 -3.12 -12.22 -23.62
N ARG A 6 -1.94 -11.73 -24.03
CA ARG A 6 -1.70 -11.35 -25.44
C ARG A 6 -1.80 -12.51 -26.42
N THR A 7 -1.45 -13.73 -26.03
CA THR A 7 -1.66 -14.92 -26.89
C THR A 7 -3.14 -15.29 -27.05
N LEU A 8 -4.02 -14.80 -26.16
CA LEU A 8 -5.47 -14.95 -26.27
C LEU A 8 -6.11 -13.88 -27.17
N GLY A 9 -5.34 -12.95 -27.73
CA GLY A 9 -5.82 -11.88 -28.61
C GLY A 9 -6.17 -10.56 -27.93
N TYR A 10 -5.88 -10.40 -26.63
CA TYR A 10 -6.18 -9.21 -25.85
C TYR A 10 -4.93 -8.36 -25.56
N ASN A 11 -5.06 -7.04 -25.50
CA ASN A 11 -3.97 -6.17 -25.07
C ASN A 11 -3.70 -6.40 -23.59
N ALA A 12 -2.43 -6.50 -23.19
CA ALA A 12 -2.07 -6.62 -21.79
C ALA A 12 -0.68 -6.05 -21.48
N ARG A 13 -0.56 -5.30 -20.38
CA ARG A 13 0.69 -4.71 -19.87
C ARG A 13 0.95 -5.13 -18.43
N ALA A 14 2.18 -5.53 -18.13
CA ALA A 14 2.61 -5.79 -16.76
C ALA A 14 3.13 -4.50 -16.09
N HIS A 15 2.76 -4.32 -14.83
CA HIS A 15 3.21 -3.23 -13.97
C HIS A 15 3.94 -3.81 -12.75
N HIS A 16 5.18 -3.41 -12.54
CA HIS A 16 6.03 -3.95 -11.48
C HIS A 16 7.06 -2.93 -11.02
N ALA A 17 7.87 -3.27 -10.00
CA ALA A 17 8.80 -2.38 -9.31
C ALA A 17 9.75 -1.55 -10.19
N LYS A 18 9.99 -1.95 -11.45
CA LYS A 18 10.87 -1.24 -12.38
C LYS A 18 10.11 -0.53 -13.51
N ASN A 19 8.79 -0.71 -13.62
CA ASN A 19 7.97 -0.18 -14.69
C ASN A 19 6.49 -0.12 -14.24
N TYR A 20 6.14 0.94 -13.52
CA TYR A 20 4.75 1.23 -13.15
C TYR A 20 4.18 2.35 -14.04
N GLU A 21 2.94 2.16 -14.48
CA GLU A 21 2.07 3.20 -15.06
C GLU A 21 0.71 3.23 -14.34
N ALA A 22 0.62 2.54 -13.20
CA ALA A 22 -0.56 2.42 -12.35
C ALA A 22 -0.15 2.53 -10.88
N ILE A 23 -1.04 3.07 -10.05
CA ILE A 23 -0.79 3.29 -8.62
C ILE A 23 -1.29 2.08 -7.83
N MET A 24 -0.36 1.22 -7.40
CA MET A 24 -0.68 -0.08 -6.81
C MET A 24 -1.62 -0.03 -5.59
N PRO A 25 -1.49 0.90 -4.62
CA PRO A 25 -2.45 0.99 -3.50
C PRO A 25 -3.91 1.12 -3.95
N VAL A 26 -4.17 1.92 -4.99
CA VAL A 26 -5.52 2.08 -5.54
C VAL A 26 -6.01 0.80 -6.22
N CYS A 27 -5.14 0.14 -6.98
CA CYS A 27 -5.46 -1.15 -7.60
C CYS A 27 -5.80 -2.23 -6.56
N ILE A 28 -5.07 -2.29 -5.45
CA ILE A 28 -5.30 -3.25 -4.35
C ILE A 28 -6.68 -3.01 -3.71
N MET A 29 -7.01 -1.75 -3.42
CA MET A 29 -8.31 -1.41 -2.83
C MET A 29 -9.47 -1.73 -3.78
N ALA A 30 -9.34 -1.34 -5.06
CA ALA A 30 -10.35 -1.58 -6.07
C ALA A 30 -10.57 -3.09 -6.33
N ALA A 31 -9.51 -3.90 -6.24
CA ALA A 31 -9.58 -5.35 -6.40
C ALA A 31 -10.03 -6.10 -5.12
N GLY A 32 -10.43 -5.40 -4.05
CA GLY A 32 -10.86 -6.05 -2.81
C GLY A 32 -9.73 -6.80 -2.11
N LEU A 33 -8.49 -6.32 -2.21
CA LEU A 33 -7.31 -6.95 -1.61
C LEU A 33 -6.76 -6.20 -0.40
N GLY A 34 -7.34 -5.06 -0.04
CA GLY A 34 -6.92 -4.33 1.15
C GLY A 34 -7.53 -2.95 1.30
N GLU A 35 -7.20 -2.31 2.42
CA GLU A 35 -7.61 -0.94 2.77
C GLU A 35 -6.40 -0.05 2.98
N LEU A 36 -6.58 1.26 2.78
CA LEU A 36 -5.53 2.25 2.99
C LEU A 36 -5.19 2.38 4.48
N SER A 37 -3.90 2.33 4.80
CA SER A 37 -3.41 2.43 6.18
C SER A 37 -2.95 3.84 6.58
N ARG A 38 -2.69 4.04 7.88
CA ARG A 38 -2.04 5.23 8.46
C ARG A 38 -0.74 5.66 7.75
N THR A 39 -0.02 4.74 7.12
CA THR A 39 1.21 5.11 6.38
C THR A 39 0.94 5.96 5.14
N GLY A 40 -0.31 6.02 4.68
CA GLY A 40 -0.78 6.86 3.59
C GLY A 40 -0.50 6.34 2.19
N ASP A 41 0.53 5.50 1.99
CA ASP A 41 0.97 5.04 0.66
C ASP A 41 0.95 3.53 0.49
N SER A 42 0.34 2.84 1.43
CA SER A 42 0.33 1.39 1.45
C SER A 42 -1.02 0.90 1.94
N ALA A 43 -1.64 0.08 1.10
CA ALA A 43 -2.79 -0.70 1.47
C ALA A 43 -2.34 -1.98 2.20
N ILE A 44 -3.13 -2.42 3.17
CA ILE A 44 -2.87 -3.61 3.97
C ILE A 44 -3.87 -4.69 3.58
N HIS A 45 -3.37 -5.92 3.41
CA HIS A 45 -4.23 -7.08 3.17
C HIS A 45 -4.71 -7.66 4.51
N PRO A 46 -6.00 -8.04 4.67
CA PRO A 46 -6.57 -8.48 5.95
C PRO A 46 -5.84 -9.69 6.56
N ARG A 47 -5.27 -10.58 5.73
CA ARG A 47 -4.52 -11.77 6.17
C ARG A 47 -3.00 -11.60 6.19
N LEU A 48 -2.43 -10.77 5.31
CA LEU A 48 -0.97 -10.70 5.11
C LEU A 48 -0.36 -9.46 5.77
N GLY A 49 -1.21 -8.54 6.25
CA GLY A 49 -0.77 -7.24 6.71
C GLY A 49 -0.04 -6.47 5.60
N PHE A 50 1.06 -5.82 5.97
CA PHE A 50 2.02 -5.18 5.07
C PHE A 50 3.01 -6.14 4.41
N ARG A 51 3.00 -7.44 4.72
CA ARG A 51 4.05 -8.40 4.28
C ARG A 51 3.84 -8.88 2.84
N HIS A 52 3.55 -7.95 1.93
CA HIS A 52 3.34 -8.24 0.52
C HIS A 52 3.90 -7.11 -0.35
N LYS A 53 4.19 -7.44 -1.61
CA LYS A 53 4.47 -6.48 -2.69
C LYS A 53 3.53 -6.80 -3.84
N VAL A 54 3.11 -5.78 -4.55
CA VAL A 54 2.08 -5.92 -5.58
C VAL A 54 2.65 -5.59 -6.93
N ALA A 55 2.23 -6.38 -7.90
CA ALA A 55 2.36 -6.13 -9.33
C ALA A 55 0.96 -6.32 -9.94
N ALA A 56 0.69 -5.66 -11.05
CA ALA A 56 -0.60 -5.73 -11.72
C ALA A 56 -0.43 -6.02 -13.21
N VAL A 57 -1.48 -6.51 -13.84
CA VAL A 57 -1.59 -6.55 -15.30
C VAL A 57 -2.86 -5.81 -15.70
N THR A 58 -2.72 -4.74 -16.49
CA THR A 58 -3.87 -4.09 -17.14
C THR A 58 -4.14 -4.79 -18.46
N THR A 59 -5.41 -4.93 -18.82
CA THR A 59 -5.84 -5.63 -20.03
C THR A 59 -7.25 -5.20 -20.45
N ASP A 60 -7.58 -5.38 -21.73
CA ASP A 60 -8.93 -5.27 -22.28
C ASP A 60 -9.69 -6.63 -22.34
N LEU A 61 -9.08 -7.71 -21.81
CA LEU A 61 -9.75 -8.99 -21.58
C LEU A 61 -10.95 -8.79 -20.65
N PRO A 62 -12.19 -9.15 -21.06
CA PRO A 62 -13.35 -9.02 -20.20
C PRO A 62 -13.25 -9.97 -19.00
N LEU A 63 -13.26 -9.40 -17.81
CA LEU A 63 -13.21 -10.10 -16.52
C LEU A 63 -14.31 -9.55 -15.61
N ALA A 64 -14.85 -10.40 -14.73
CA ALA A 64 -15.74 -9.93 -13.68
C ALA A 64 -14.91 -9.18 -12.61
N PRO A 65 -15.23 -7.91 -12.29
CA PRO A 65 -14.50 -7.17 -11.28
C PRO A 65 -14.88 -7.65 -9.87
N ASP A 66 -13.87 -7.78 -9.02
CA ASP A 66 -14.05 -7.91 -7.57
C ASP A 66 -14.64 -6.62 -6.98
N GLN A 67 -15.05 -6.69 -5.71
CA GLN A 67 -15.57 -5.54 -4.96
C GLN A 67 -14.56 -5.11 -3.89
N PRO A 68 -14.47 -3.80 -3.58
CA PRO A 68 -13.74 -3.33 -2.41
C PRO A 68 -14.23 -4.02 -1.14
N LEU A 69 -13.34 -4.17 -0.17
CA LEU A 69 -13.66 -4.76 1.13
C LEU A 69 -13.49 -3.75 2.26
N ASP A 70 -14.22 -3.97 3.34
CA ASP A 70 -14.08 -3.26 4.61
C ASP A 70 -13.90 -4.30 5.73
N PHE A 71 -12.74 -4.26 6.36
CA PHE A 71 -12.31 -5.08 7.49
C PHE A 71 -11.95 -4.22 8.72
N GLY A 72 -12.40 -2.96 8.73
CA GLY A 72 -12.26 -2.04 9.86
C GLY A 72 -10.84 -1.52 10.07
N LEU A 73 -10.02 -1.45 9.01
CA LEU A 73 -8.65 -0.98 9.16
C LEU A 73 -8.61 0.51 9.52
N LEU A 74 -9.51 1.31 8.94
CA LEU A 74 -9.61 2.73 9.22
C LEU A 74 -9.75 3.01 10.72
N ASP A 75 -10.75 2.41 11.37
CA ASP A 75 -11.03 2.60 12.80
C ASP A 75 -9.88 2.07 13.66
N PHE A 76 -9.31 0.93 13.27
CA PHE A 76 -8.12 0.40 13.93
C PHE A 76 -6.95 1.38 13.86
N CYS A 77 -6.70 1.98 12.69
CA CYS A 77 -5.60 2.90 12.47
C CYS A 77 -5.77 4.21 13.23
N ARG A 78 -6.99 4.73 13.43
CA ARG A 78 -7.28 5.92 14.24
C ARG A 78 -6.70 5.80 15.66
N VAL A 79 -6.84 4.62 16.27
CA VAL A 79 -6.40 4.36 17.65
C VAL A 79 -4.96 3.85 17.73
N CYS A 80 -4.54 2.93 16.84
CA CYS A 80 -3.33 2.13 17.03
C CYS A 80 -2.03 2.94 17.08
N LYS A 81 -1.78 3.82 16.09
CA LYS A 81 -0.60 4.70 15.92
C LYS A 81 0.80 4.06 16.04
N LYS A 82 0.93 2.76 16.30
CA LYS A 82 2.20 2.04 16.52
C LYS A 82 3.25 2.21 15.42
N CYS A 83 2.83 2.31 14.16
CA CYS A 83 3.77 2.56 13.06
C CYS A 83 4.38 3.97 13.11
N ALA A 84 3.65 4.96 13.63
CA ALA A 84 4.14 6.31 13.85
C ALA A 84 5.12 6.34 15.03
N ASP A 85 4.79 5.70 16.15
CA ASP A 85 5.66 5.60 17.34
C ASP A 85 7.04 4.99 17.04
N ASN A 86 7.10 4.09 16.06
CA ASN A 86 8.31 3.34 15.73
C ASN A 86 8.96 3.82 14.42
N CYS A 87 8.52 4.95 13.85
CA CYS A 87 9.08 5.50 12.63
C CYS A 87 10.44 6.16 12.97
N PRO A 88 11.60 5.64 12.47
CA PRO A 88 12.91 6.12 12.91
C PRO A 88 13.21 7.60 12.61
N ASN A 89 12.46 8.18 11.67
CA ASN A 89 12.61 9.55 11.21
C ASN A 89 11.31 10.36 11.35
N GLU A 90 10.36 9.85 12.14
CA GLU A 90 9.11 10.54 12.49
C GLU A 90 8.30 11.01 11.25
N ALA A 91 8.36 10.22 10.17
CA ALA A 91 7.71 10.57 8.91
C ALA A 91 6.21 10.25 8.89
N ILE A 92 5.70 9.40 9.79
CA ILE A 92 4.31 8.95 9.76
C ILE A 92 3.43 9.84 10.65
N SER A 93 2.29 10.27 10.12
CA SER A 93 1.36 11.17 10.83
C SER A 93 0.75 10.53 12.08
N PHE A 94 0.64 11.34 13.14
CA PHE A 94 -0.06 11.05 14.39
C PHE A 94 -1.51 11.52 14.41
N ASP A 95 -1.99 12.14 13.33
CA ASP A 95 -3.34 12.68 13.22
C ASP A 95 -4.37 11.58 13.51
N GLU A 96 -5.42 11.93 14.23
CA GLU A 96 -6.48 10.99 14.55
C GLU A 96 -7.13 10.49 13.27
N ASP A 97 -7.56 11.43 12.43
CA ASP A 97 -8.33 11.15 11.23
C ASP A 97 -7.54 11.43 9.94
N PRO A 98 -7.81 10.65 8.88
CA PRO A 98 -7.28 10.98 7.56
C PRO A 98 -7.91 12.30 7.08
N ILE A 99 -7.15 13.05 6.29
CA ILE A 99 -7.61 14.29 5.67
C ILE A 99 -7.68 14.11 4.15
N GLU A 100 -8.47 14.97 3.51
CA GLU A 100 -8.56 14.96 2.05
C GLU A 100 -7.22 15.38 1.42
N TYR A 101 -6.76 14.59 0.46
CA TYR A 101 -5.60 14.90 -0.35
C TYR A 101 -5.81 14.36 -1.77
N ASN A 102 -5.77 15.25 -2.76
CA ASN A 102 -5.98 14.90 -4.16
C ASN A 102 -7.30 14.14 -4.40
N GLY A 103 -8.38 14.54 -3.72
CA GLY A 103 -9.73 14.00 -3.90
C GLY A 103 -10.04 12.69 -3.17
N TYR A 104 -9.18 12.22 -2.26
CA TYR A 104 -9.49 11.07 -1.39
C TYR A 104 -8.93 11.25 0.03
N LEU A 105 -9.51 10.54 0.99
CA LEU A 105 -9.08 10.57 2.39
C LEU A 105 -7.82 9.72 2.60
N ARG A 106 -6.80 10.31 3.24
CA ARG A 106 -5.59 9.59 3.66
C ARG A 106 -4.89 10.28 4.83
N TRP A 107 -4.07 9.53 5.55
CA TRP A 107 -3.08 10.12 6.46
C TRP A 107 -1.87 10.62 5.64
N ASN A 108 -1.57 11.92 5.77
CA ASN A 108 -0.49 12.56 5.03
C ASN A 108 0.82 12.47 5.83
N SER A 109 1.57 11.40 5.54
CA SER A 109 2.94 11.21 6.06
C SER A 109 3.96 12.02 5.24
N ASP A 110 5.08 12.39 5.86
CA ASP A 110 6.18 13.10 5.19
C ASP A 110 6.97 12.17 4.26
N PHE A 111 6.62 12.23 2.98
CA PHE A 111 7.26 11.45 1.93
C PHE A 111 8.73 11.77 1.73
N ARG A 112 9.12 13.04 1.93
CA ARG A 112 10.48 13.50 1.71
C ARG A 112 11.38 12.91 2.78
N LYS A 113 11.03 13.09 4.06
CA LYS A 113 11.75 12.48 5.19
C LYS A 113 11.89 10.98 4.98
N ARG A 114 10.78 10.29 4.65
CA ARG A 114 10.77 8.83 4.41
C ARG A 114 11.74 8.45 3.29
N THR A 115 11.73 9.17 2.18
CA THR A 115 12.56 8.87 1.01
C THR A 115 14.03 9.08 1.36
N GLU A 116 14.37 10.24 1.92
CA GLU A 116 15.72 10.57 2.38
C GLU A 116 16.25 9.46 3.30
N PHE A 117 15.54 9.14 4.38
CA PHE A 117 15.94 8.08 5.30
C PHE A 117 16.12 6.74 4.59
N ARG A 118 15.20 6.33 3.70
CA ARG A 118 15.29 5.06 2.97
C ARG A 118 16.45 5.01 1.98
N THR A 119 16.98 6.14 1.53
CA THR A 119 18.06 6.18 0.54
C THR A 119 19.43 6.48 1.14
N THR A 120 19.49 7.15 2.29
CA THR A 120 20.74 7.67 2.84
C THR A 120 21.09 7.12 4.21
N ASN A 121 20.24 6.33 4.87
CA ASN A 121 20.62 5.74 6.16
C ASN A 121 21.82 4.81 6.00
N GLU A 122 22.85 5.00 6.84
CA GLU A 122 24.10 4.24 6.77
C GLU A 122 24.05 2.94 7.60
N GLU A 123 23.09 2.83 8.52
CA GLU A 123 22.93 1.69 9.43
C GLU A 123 22.13 0.52 8.81
N GLY A 124 21.76 0.61 7.53
CA GLY A 124 20.96 -0.41 6.86
C GLY A 124 20.76 -0.19 5.37
N SER A 125 19.91 -1.03 4.78
CA SER A 125 19.50 -0.90 3.38
C SER A 125 17.99 -0.65 3.31
N SER A 126 17.61 0.58 2.98
CA SER A 126 16.22 1.03 3.00
C SER A 126 15.59 1.05 4.40
N CYS A 127 14.26 0.95 4.47
CA CYS A 127 13.51 0.87 5.72
C CYS A 127 12.20 0.12 5.50
N GLY A 128 11.76 -0.59 6.53
CA GLY A 128 10.48 -1.30 6.59
C GLY A 128 9.93 -1.43 8.00
N THR A 129 10.36 -0.58 8.93
CA THR A 129 10.02 -0.68 10.36
C THR A 129 8.52 -0.61 10.59
N CYS A 130 7.81 0.29 9.89
CA CYS A 130 6.36 0.39 9.94
C CYS A 130 5.65 -0.92 9.57
N MET A 131 6.19 -1.67 8.59
CA MET A 131 5.72 -3.00 8.27
C MET A 131 5.98 -3.90 9.48
N LYS A 132 7.24 -4.04 9.94
CA LYS A 132 7.63 -4.93 11.05
C LYS A 132 6.75 -4.80 12.29
N VAL A 133 6.41 -3.57 12.70
CA VAL A 133 5.70 -3.32 13.97
C VAL A 133 4.17 -3.37 13.86
N CYS A 134 3.62 -3.37 12.65
CA CYS A 134 2.18 -3.30 12.45
C CYS A 134 1.48 -4.55 13.02
N PRO A 135 0.46 -4.41 13.89
CA PRO A 135 -0.24 -5.56 14.47
C PRO A 135 -0.94 -6.46 13.44
N TRP A 136 -1.29 -5.93 12.26
CA TRP A 136 -1.89 -6.70 11.17
C TRP A 136 -0.94 -7.72 10.52
N ASN A 137 0.36 -7.66 10.83
CA ASN A 137 1.34 -8.62 10.31
C ASN A 137 1.41 -9.93 11.10
N SER A 138 0.79 -9.98 12.28
CA SER A 138 0.80 -11.12 13.21
C SER A 138 -0.62 -11.59 13.53
N LYS A 139 -1.56 -11.35 12.61
CA LYS A 139 -2.97 -11.70 12.81
C LYS A 139 -3.25 -13.20 12.62
N GLU A 140 -2.25 -13.95 12.16
CA GLU A 140 -2.16 -15.43 12.14
C GLU A 140 -0.72 -15.85 12.42
#